data_AF-A0AAD7Q7F7-F1
#
_entry.id   AF-A0AAD7Q7F7-F1
#
_cell.length_a   1.000
_cell.length_b   1.000
_cell.length_c   1.000
_cell.angle_alpha   90.00
_cell.angle_beta   90.00
_cell.angle_gamma   90.00
#
_symmetry.space_group_name_H-M   'P 1'
#
loop_
_entity.id
_entity.type
_entity.pdbx_description
1 polymer ?
#
loop_
_entity_poly.entity_id
_entity_poly.type
_entity_poly.pdbx_seq_one_letter_code
_entity_poly.pdbx_strand_id
1 'polypeptide(L)'
;MDKFKLNTYENAKLYKEKTKRLHDQWIVEHCFEPGRQVLLYNSQLKLLSSKLKSRWSGPFTIAKLFSYGAVELIATIPYRTFKVNG
;
A
#
# COMPACT_ATOMS: atom_id res chain seq x y z
N MET A 1 -36.65 15.13 9.17
CA MET A 1 -35.49 15.35 8.29
C MET A 1 -34.28 14.49 8.68
N ASP A 2 -34.06 14.19 9.96
CA ASP A 2 -32.87 13.47 10.44
C ASP A 2 -32.81 11.99 10.06
N LYS A 3 -33.97 11.35 9.90
CA LYS A 3 -34.07 9.93 9.50
C LYS A 3 -33.45 9.65 8.13
N PHE A 4 -33.57 10.59 7.19
CA PHE A 4 -32.95 10.48 5.87
C PHE A 4 -31.42 10.63 5.94
N LYS A 5 -30.91 11.53 6.78
CA LYS A 5 -29.46 11.72 6.99
C LYS A 5 -28.81 10.52 7.68
N LEU A 6 -29.49 9.91 8.64
CA LEU A 6 -28.98 8.71 9.31
C LEU A 6 -28.92 7.53 8.33
N ASN A 7 -29.98 7.33 7.56
CA ASN A 7 -30.03 6.28 6.54
C ASN A 7 -28.95 6.47 5.45
N THR A 8 -28.68 7.70 5.00
CA THR A 8 -27.59 7.92 4.03
C THR A 8 -26.21 7.63 4.63
N TYR A 9 -25.98 7.98 5.89
CA TYR A 9 -24.73 7.67 6.58
C TYR A 9 -24.53 6.16 6.77
N GLU A 10 -25.56 5.44 7.20
CA GLU A 10 -25.52 3.97 7.36
C GLU A 10 -25.26 3.27 6.02
N ASN A 11 -25.94 3.69 4.95
CA ASN A 11 -25.72 3.15 3.61
C ASN A 11 -24.29 3.45 3.10
N ALA A 12 -23.77 4.65 3.35
CA ALA A 12 -22.40 4.99 2.99
C ALA A 12 -21.36 4.15 3.75
N LYS A 13 -21.60 3.88 5.05
CA LYS A 13 -20.77 3.00 5.87
C LYS A 13 -20.77 1.57 5.32
N LEU A 14 -21.96 1.04 5.03
CA LEU A 14 -22.12 -0.30 4.46
C LEU A 14 -21.40 -0.45 3.11
N TYR A 15 -21.50 0.57 2.26
CA TYR A 15 -20.81 0.57 0.97
C TYR A 15 -19.28 0.52 1.13
N LYS A 16 -18.71 1.39 1.98
CA LYS A 16 -17.27 1.40 2.26
C LYS A 16 -16.80 0.07 2.82
N GLU A 17 -17.57 -0.53 3.72
CA GLU A 17 -17.26 -1.81 4.33
C GLU A 17 -17.27 -2.96 3.31
N LYS A 18 -18.27 -3.03 2.43
CA LYS A 18 -18.32 -4.03 1.36
C LYS A 18 -17.12 -3.91 0.42
N THR A 19 -16.81 -2.69 -0.04
CA THR A 19 -15.68 -2.45 -0.94
C THR A 19 -14.35 -2.79 -0.27
N LYS A 20 -14.19 -2.46 1.02
CA LYS A 20 -13.00 -2.84 1.80
C LYS A 20 -12.85 -4.36 1.90
N ARG A 21 -13.93 -5.09 2.23
CA ARG A 21 -13.90 -6.56 2.32
C ARG A 21 -13.47 -7.20 1.00
N LEU A 22 -14.01 -6.73 -0.13
CA LEU A 22 -13.62 -7.23 -1.45
C LEU A 22 -12.16 -6.90 -1.78
N HIS A 23 -11.69 -5.70 -1.43
CA HIS A 23 -10.30 -5.31 -1.59
C HIS A 23 -9.37 -6.20 -0.77
N ASP A 24 -9.63 -6.33 0.53
CA ASP A 24 -8.81 -7.10 1.46
C ASP A 24 -8.81 -8.60 1.09
N GLN A 25 -9.92 -9.14 0.57
CA GLN A 25 -9.99 -10.52 0.05
C GLN A 25 -9.06 -10.77 -1.15
N TRP A 26 -8.75 -9.72 -1.92
CA TRP A 26 -7.93 -9.82 -3.12
C TRP A 26 -6.46 -9.43 -2.86
N ILE A 27 -6.14 -8.94 -1.67
CA ILE A 27 -4.76 -8.73 -1.24
C ILE A 27 -4.15 -10.11 -1.01
N VAL A 28 -3.23 -10.50 -1.89
CA VAL A 28 -2.41 -11.70 -1.70
C VAL A 28 -1.29 -11.35 -0.72
N GLU A 29 -1.22 -12.08 0.40
CA GLU A 29 -0.08 -11.97 1.31
C GLU A 29 1.19 -12.43 0.58
N HIS A 30 2.09 -11.49 0.31
CA HIS A 30 3.41 -11.82 -0.20
C HIS A 30 4.34 -12.12 0.97
N CYS A 31 4.79 -13.38 1.07
CA CYS A 31 5.83 -13.76 2.02
C CYS A 31 7.17 -13.18 1.55
N PHE A 32 7.56 -12.08 2.18
CA PHE A 32 8.88 -11.49 2.02
C PHE A 32 9.88 -12.26 2.90
N GLU A 33 11.07 -12.52 2.36
CA GLU A 33 12.17 -13.10 3.11
C GLU A 33 13.38 -12.15 3.04
N PRO A 34 14.14 -11.97 4.14
CA PRO A 34 15.41 -11.24 4.09
C PRO A 34 16.34 -11.83 3.03
N GLY A 35 17.01 -10.96 2.28
CA GLY A 35 17.91 -11.33 1.17
C GLY A 35 17.24 -11.45 -0.20
N ARG A 36 15.90 -11.47 -0.30
CA ARG A 36 15.22 -11.43 -1.60
C ARG A 36 15.29 -10.04 -2.24
N GLN A 37 15.35 -10.02 -3.57
CA GLN A 37 15.23 -8.79 -4.35
C GLN A 37 13.76 -8.49 -4.67
N VAL A 38 13.37 -7.24 -4.51
CA VAL A 38 12.01 -6.73 -4.77
C VAL A 38 12.05 -5.41 -5.52
N LEU A 39 10.96 -5.10 -6.24
CA LEU A 39 10.73 -3.80 -6.85
C LEU A 39 9.88 -2.94 -5.93
N LEU A 40 10.21 -1.66 -5.80
CA LEU A 40 9.41 -0.72 -5.02
C LEU A 40 8.32 -0.10 -5.88
N TYR A 41 7.07 -0.21 -5.42
CA TYR A 41 5.95 0.51 -6.01
C TYR A 41 5.90 1.95 -5.52
N ASN A 42 5.96 2.90 -6.44
CA ASN A 42 5.85 4.33 -6.19
C ASN A 42 4.51 4.86 -6.69
N SER A 43 3.54 4.96 -5.80
CA SER A 43 2.29 5.70 -6.03
C SER A 43 2.50 7.18 -5.73
N GLN A 44 3.01 7.94 -6.69
CA GLN A 44 3.10 9.40 -6.53
C GLN A 44 1.78 10.04 -6.92
N LEU A 45 0.97 10.40 -5.91
CA LEU A 45 -0.23 11.19 -6.10
C LEU A 45 0.16 12.68 -6.22
N LYS A 46 0.29 13.17 -7.45
CA LYS A 46 0.45 14.62 -7.68
C LYS A 46 -0.94 15.25 -7.68
N LEU A 47 -1.22 16.08 -6.69
CA LEU A 47 -2.50 16.80 -6.49
C LEU A 47 -2.99 17.57 -7.74
N LEU A 48 -2.08 17.92 -8.66
CA LEU A 48 -2.38 18.69 -9.87
C LEU A 48 -2.03 17.97 -11.18
N SER A 49 -1.71 16.67 -11.16
CA SER A 49 -1.57 15.93 -12.42
C SER A 49 -2.87 15.22 -12.74
N SER A 50 -3.42 15.49 -13.92
CA SER A 50 -4.64 14.86 -14.46
C SER A 50 -4.60 13.33 -14.53
N LYS A 51 -3.43 12.71 -14.33
CA LYS A 51 -3.27 11.25 -14.35
C LYS A 51 -2.36 10.78 -13.23
N LEU A 52 -2.87 9.85 -12.42
CA LEU A 52 -2.05 9.11 -11.46
C LEU A 52 -0.96 8.35 -12.22
N LYS A 53 0.29 8.56 -11.82
CA LYS A 53 1.44 7.83 -12.36
C LYS A 53 1.89 6.82 -11.31
N SER A 54 1.57 5.56 -11.52
CA SER A 54 2.20 4.45 -10.84
C SER A 54 3.54 4.15 -11.51
N ARG A 55 4.61 4.03 -10.72
CA ARG A 55 5.94 3.68 -11.22
C ARG A 55 6.53 2.58 -10.36
N TRP A 56 7.18 1.61 -10.98
CA TRP A 56 8.03 0.66 -10.27
C TRP A 56 9.46 1.18 -10.30
N SER A 57 10.18 1.09 -9.19
CA SER A 57 11.56 1.51 -9.08
C SER A 57 12.40 0.35 -8.59
N GLY A 58 13.57 0.20 -9.24
CA GLY A 58 14.79 -0.48 -8.79
C GLY A 58 14.68 -1.88 -8.17
N PRO A 59 15.62 -2.80 -8.43
CA PRO A 59 15.78 -3.96 -7.58
C PRO A 59 16.38 -3.51 -6.23
N PHE A 60 15.68 -3.81 -5.14
CA PHE A 60 16.13 -3.58 -3.77
C PHE A 60 16.19 -4.90 -3.02
N THR A 61 17.15 -5.06 -2.13
CA THR A 61 17.26 -6.26 -1.29
C THR A 61 16.54 -6.04 0.04
N ILE A 62 15.73 -7.00 0.47
CA ILE A 62 15.08 -6.94 1.78
C ILE A 62 16.12 -7.20 2.88
N ALA A 63 16.30 -6.25 3.79
CA ALA A 63 17.17 -6.40 4.95
C ALA A 63 16.43 -7.00 6.14
N LYS A 64 15.23 -6.47 6.42
CA LYS A 64 14.47 -6.80 7.63
C LYS A 64 12.98 -6.63 7.40
N LEU A 65 12.22 -7.51 8.03
CA LEU A 65 10.77 -7.43 8.13
C LEU A 65 10.36 -7.09 9.56
N PHE A 66 9.36 -6.23 9.69
CA PHE A 66 8.78 -5.87 10.97
C PHE A 66 7.42 -6.54 11.14
N SER A 67 7.06 -6.87 12.39
CA SER A 67 5.78 -7.54 12.72
C SER A 67 4.53 -6.75 12.34
N TYR A 68 4.66 -5.43 12.19
CA TYR A 68 3.57 -4.53 11.77
C TYR A 68 3.56 -4.25 10.25
N GLY A 69 4.24 -5.06 9.45
CA GLY A 69 4.18 -5.03 7.98
C GLY A 69 5.17 -4.08 7.30
N ALA A 70 5.96 -3.30 8.04
CA ALA A 70 7.03 -2.51 7.39
C ALA A 70 8.18 -3.41 6.91
N VAL A 71 8.85 -2.97 5.85
CA VAL A 71 10.00 -3.65 5.24
C VAL A 71 11.17 -2.68 5.16
N GLU A 72 12.34 -3.11 5.59
CA GLU A 72 13.59 -2.40 5.41
C GLU A 72 14.28 -2.88 4.14
N LEU A 73 14.56 -1.96 3.21
CA LEU A 73 15.15 -2.21 1.91
C LEU A 73 16.56 -1.63 1.84
N ILE A 74 17.47 -2.35 1.17
CA ILE A 74 18.82 -1.90 0.83
C ILE A 74 18.88 -1.64 -0.68
N ALA A 75 19.26 -0.42 -1.04
CA ALA A 75 19.71 -0.07 -2.38
C ALA A 75 21.19 -0.43 -2.54
N THR A 76 21.54 -1.09 -3.63
CA THR A 76 22.93 -1.48 -3.92
C THR A 76 23.77 -0.27 -4.35
N ILE A 77 23.17 0.69 -5.06
CA ILE A 77 23.87 1.87 -5.63
C ILE A 77 22.93 3.10 -5.58
N PRO A 78 23.23 4.14 -4.80
CA PRO A 78 24.20 4.14 -3.70
C PRO A 78 23.79 3.17 -2.59
N TYR A 79 24.76 2.68 -1.82
CA TYR A 79 24.46 1.85 -0.65
C TYR A 79 23.65 2.65 0.37
N ARG A 80 22.35 2.39 0.44
CA ARG A 80 21.43 3.10 1.35
C ARG A 80 20.34 2.16 1.81
N THR A 81 20.09 2.18 3.11
CA THR A 81 18.96 1.49 3.72
C THR A 81 17.82 2.47 3.96
N PHE A 82 16.59 2.05 3.70
CA PHE A 82 15.39 2.83 4.01
C PHE A 82 14.19 1.92 4.28
N LYS A 83 13.23 2.44 5.04
CA LYS A 83 12.05 1.72 5.48
C LYS A 83 10.85 2.09 4.62
N VAL A 84 10.09 1.09 4.19
CA VAL A 84 8.85 1.23 3.42
C VAL A 84 7.71 0.48 4.08
N ASN A 85 6.49 0.80 3.69
CA ASN A 85 5.32 -0.01 4.06
C ASN A 85 5.29 -1.24 3.14
N GLY A 86 5.13 -2.42 3.74
CA GLY A 86 4.88 -3.68 3.05
C GLY A 86 3.40 -4.05 3.05
#